data_AF-A0A7X2MX62-F1
#
_entry.id   AF-A0A7X2MX62-F1
#
_cell.length_a   1.000
_cell.length_b   1.000
_cell.length_c   1.000
_cell.angle_alpha   90.00
_cell.angle_beta   90.00
_cell.angle_gamma   90.00
#
_symmetry.space_group_name_H-M   'P 1'
#
loop_
_entity.id
_entity.type
_entity.pdbx_description
1 polymer ?
#
loop_
_entity_poly.entity_id
_entity_poly.type
_entity_poly.pdbx_seq_one_letter_code
_entity_poly.pdbx_strand_id
1 'polypeptide(L)'
;MTKSAGIFVKINYKMDMESRNRIKEKKMNYKNNNSSKYLLCGGTYNKNGGTFIFQADSLEEAQLIVSDNPFVDTSSYSFEILSKNNIKLCC
;
A
#
# COMPACT_ATOMS: atom_id res chain seq x y z
N MET A 1 16.64 -27.17 1.52
CA MET A 1 15.39 -26.38 1.57
C MET A 1 15.58 -25.15 0.69
N THR A 2 14.90 -25.08 -0.45
CA THR A 2 14.81 -23.86 -1.27
C THR A 2 13.93 -22.86 -0.52
N LYS A 3 14.50 -21.72 -0.12
CA LYS A 3 13.72 -20.64 0.49
C LYS A 3 12.82 -20.06 -0.61
N SER A 4 11.51 -20.06 -0.42
CA SER A 4 10.60 -19.34 -1.32
C SER A 4 10.91 -17.85 -1.24
N ALA A 5 10.89 -17.17 -2.39
CA ALA A 5 11.01 -15.73 -2.42
C ALA A 5 9.83 -15.08 -1.69
N GLY A 6 10.07 -13.98 -0.98
CA GLY A 6 9.03 -13.21 -0.32
C GLY A 6 8.18 -12.44 -1.33
N ILE A 7 6.92 -12.21 -0.99
CA ILE A 7 6.00 -11.39 -1.79
C ILE A 7 5.94 -10.00 -1.16
N PHE A 8 6.11 -8.98 -1.98
CA PHE A 8 6.05 -7.60 -1.55
C PHE A 8 5.12 -6.79 -2.43
N VAL A 9 4.35 -5.89 -1.81
CA VAL A 9 3.47 -4.97 -2.49
C VAL A 9 4.03 -3.57 -2.32
N LYS A 10 4.45 -2.94 -3.42
CA LYS A 10 4.84 -1.54 -3.46
C LYS A 10 3.68 -0.72 -3.98
N ILE A 11 3.17 0.21 -3.17
CA ILE A 11 2.09 1.13 -3.51
C ILE A 11 2.66 2.53 -3.66
N ASN A 12 2.24 3.27 -4.68
CA ASN A 12 2.53 4.69 -4.83
C ASN A 12 1.22 5.46 -4.97
N TYR A 13 1.17 6.66 -4.42
CA TYR A 13 -0.01 7.53 -4.49
C TYR A 13 0.43 9.00 -4.49
N LYS A 14 -0.37 9.88 -5.09
CA LYS A 14 -0.19 11.34 -5.04
C LYS A 14 -1.38 12.02 -4.39
N MET A 15 -1.09 13.01 -3.56
CA MET A 15 -2.08 13.87 -2.89
C MET A 15 -2.25 15.18 -3.65
N ASP A 16 -3.06 15.12 -4.70
CA ASP A 16 -3.69 16.32 -5.28
C ASP A 16 -4.96 16.73 -4.50
N MET A 17 -5.59 17.83 -4.90
CA MET A 17 -6.75 18.38 -4.20
C MET A 17 -7.97 17.45 -4.29
N GLU A 18 -8.20 16.82 -5.43
CA GLU A 18 -9.31 15.90 -5.63
C GLU A 18 -9.15 14.63 -4.80
N SER A 19 -7.95 14.05 -4.83
CA SER A 19 -7.58 12.88 -4.04
C SER A 19 -7.75 13.15 -2.55
N ARG A 20 -7.32 14.32 -2.06
CA ARG A 20 -7.53 14.73 -0.67
C ARG A 20 -9.01 14.79 -0.28
N ASN A 21 -9.87 15.31 -1.16
CA ASN A 21 -11.30 15.41 -0.89
C ASN A 21 -11.95 14.01 -0.84
N ARG A 22 -11.63 13.13 -1.81
CA ARG A 22 -12.10 11.74 -1.85
C ARG A 22 -11.70 10.95 -0.60
N ILE A 23 -10.46 11.11 -0.15
CA ILE A 23 -9.98 10.42 1.06
C ILE A 23 -10.69 10.94 2.31
N LYS A 24 -10.96 12.26 2.40
CA LYS A 24 -11.70 12.84 3.54
C LYS A 24 -13.11 12.27 3.63
N GLU A 25 -13.80 12.14 2.50
CA GLU A 25 -15.14 11.51 2.43
C GLU A 25 -15.08 10.05 2.88
N LYS A 26 -14.10 9.29 2.38
CA LYS A 26 -13.88 7.88 2.77
C LYS A 26 -13.48 7.70 4.23
N LYS A 27 -12.74 8.63 4.84
CA LYS A 27 -12.24 8.52 6.22
C LYS A 27 -13.36 8.38 7.26
N MET A 28 -14.58 8.86 6.95
CA MET A 28 -15.77 8.63 7.77
C MET A 28 -16.14 7.14 7.87
N ASN A 29 -15.87 6.35 6.82
CA ASN A 29 -16.24 4.93 6.72
C ASN A 29 -15.15 3.98 7.25
N TYR A 30 -13.88 4.39 7.27
CA TYR A 30 -12.77 3.54 7.73
C TYR A 30 -12.63 3.43 9.26
N LYS A 31 -13.39 4.20 10.05
CA LYS A 31 -13.30 4.21 11.52
C LYS A 31 -13.70 2.87 12.17
N ASN A 32 -14.34 1.97 11.42
CA ASN A 32 -14.82 0.66 11.88
C ASN A 32 -14.03 -0.55 11.34
N ASN A 33 -13.04 -0.34 10.48
CA ASN A 33 -12.27 -1.47 9.92
C ASN A 33 -11.05 -1.76 10.78
N ASN A 34 -10.98 -3.01 11.26
CA ASN A 34 -9.95 -3.59 12.11
C ASN A 34 -8.62 -3.72 11.33
N SER A 35 -8.02 -2.59 10.98
CA SER A 35 -6.88 -2.41 10.06
C SER A 35 -5.52 -2.71 10.70
N SER A 36 -5.50 -3.32 11.88
CA SER A 36 -4.27 -3.61 12.65
C SER A 36 -3.35 -4.65 12.01
N LYS A 37 -3.78 -5.31 10.92
CA LYS A 37 -3.04 -6.42 10.30
C LYS A 37 -1.73 -6.00 9.63
N TYR A 38 -1.64 -4.78 9.08
CA TYR A 38 -0.51 -4.36 8.23
C TYR A 38 0.34 -3.24 8.85
N LEU A 39 0.68 -3.36 10.14
CA LEU A 39 1.44 -2.35 10.91
C LEU A 39 2.91 -2.20 10.45
N LEU A 40 3.47 -3.21 9.78
CA LEU A 40 4.87 -3.24 9.33
C LEU A 40 4.97 -2.84 7.85
N CYS A 41 5.16 -1.55 7.57
CA CYS A 41 5.49 -1.07 6.22
C CYS A 41 6.69 -0.11 6.26
N GLY A 42 7.46 -0.09 5.17
CA GLY A 42 8.52 0.89 4.93
C GLY A 42 8.14 1.79 3.77
N GLY A 43 8.58 3.05 3.76
CA GLY A 43 8.15 3.98 2.71
C GLY A 43 8.63 5.40 2.87
N THR A 44 8.31 6.22 1.86
CA THR A 44 8.50 7.67 1.89
C THR A 44 7.13 8.34 1.82
N TYR A 45 6.94 9.43 2.56
CA TYR A 45 5.71 10.23 2.48
C TYR A 45 6.03 11.70 2.59
N ASN A 46 5.27 12.53 1.88
CA ASN A 46 5.27 13.98 1.99
C ASN A 46 3.88 14.55 1.70
N LYS A 47 3.74 15.88 1.70
CA LYS A 47 2.45 16.56 1.48
C LYS A 47 1.81 16.28 0.10
N ASN A 48 2.60 15.81 -0.87
CA ASN A 48 2.20 15.56 -2.25
C ASN A 48 1.95 14.08 -2.53
N GLY A 49 2.14 13.16 -1.59
CA GLY A 49 1.99 11.73 -1.82
C GLY A 49 3.03 10.89 -1.08
N GLY A 50 3.16 9.63 -1.50
CA GLY A 50 4.13 8.72 -0.91
C GLY A 50 4.19 7.36 -1.59
N THR A 51 5.09 6.54 -1.08
CA THR A 51 5.27 5.15 -1.45
C THR A 51 5.26 4.30 -0.19
N PHE A 52 4.49 3.21 -0.20
CA PHE A 52 4.47 2.20 0.86
C PHE A 52 4.93 0.86 0.31
N ILE A 53 5.66 0.09 1.11
CA ILE A 53 6.01 -1.29 0.80
C ILE A 53 5.54 -2.18 1.95
N PHE A 54 4.70 -3.16 1.58
CA PHE A 54 4.20 -4.21 2.48
C PHE A 54 4.83 -5.54 2.10
N GLN A 55 5.12 -6.38 3.09
CA GLN A 55 5.36 -7.80 2.87
C GLN A 55 4.02 -8.54 2.96
N ALA A 56 3.77 -9.47 2.04
CA ALA A 56 2.61 -10.35 2.04
C ALA A 56 3.06 -11.81 2.14
N ASP A 57 2.25 -12.63 2.80
CA ASP A 57 2.46 -14.06 2.97
C ASP A 57 1.98 -14.85 1.74
N SER A 58 1.05 -14.28 0.96
CA SER A 58 0.51 -14.90 -0.24
C SER A 58 0.17 -13.88 -1.33
N LEU A 59 -0.05 -14.38 -2.56
CA LEU A 59 -0.51 -13.54 -3.67
C LEU A 59 -1.93 -13.01 -3.42
N GLU A 60 -2.79 -13.80 -2.77
CA GLU A 60 -4.14 -13.39 -2.39
C GLU A 60 -4.11 -12.25 -1.38
N GLU A 61 -3.22 -12.32 -0.39
CA GLU A 61 -3.00 -11.22 0.54
C GLU A 61 -2.44 -9.99 -0.17
N ALA A 62 -1.50 -10.17 -1.10
CA ALA A 62 -0.98 -9.07 -1.90
C ALA A 62 -2.09 -8.36 -2.70
N GLN A 63 -3.03 -9.12 -3.28
CA GLN A 63 -4.20 -8.57 -3.96
C GLN A 63 -5.14 -7.83 -3.01
N LEU A 64 -5.36 -8.37 -1.81
CA LEU A 64 -6.17 -7.72 -0.78
C LEU A 64 -5.57 -6.38 -0.33
N ILE A 65 -4.24 -6.32 -0.13
CA ILE A 65 -3.53 -5.08 0.22
C ILE A 65 -3.73 -4.01 -0.88
N VAL A 66 -3.72 -4.42 -2.15
CA VAL A 66 -3.90 -3.52 -3.28
C VAL A 66 -5.34 -3.02 -3.38
N SER A 67 -6.34 -3.88 -3.17
CA SER A 67 -7.75 -3.55 -3.38
C SER A 67 -8.38 -2.82 -2.19
N ASP A 68 -7.94 -3.11 -0.96
CA ASP A 68 -8.44 -2.48 0.27
C ASP A 68 -7.61 -1.23 0.67
N ASN A 69 -6.81 -0.69 -0.24
CA ASN A 69 -6.02 0.49 0.04
C ASN A 69 -6.90 1.77 0.00
N PRO A 70 -6.76 2.70 0.97
CA PRO A 70 -7.54 3.95 0.98
C PRO A 70 -7.38 4.81 -0.27
N PHE A 71 -6.26 4.64 -0.99
CA PHE A 71 -5.91 5.41 -2.18
C PHE A 71 -6.37 4.74 -3.49
N VAL A 72 -6.99 3.55 -3.46
CA VAL A 72 -7.30 2.73 -4.66
C VAL A 72 -8.08 3.47 -5.76
N ASP A 73 -8.99 4.37 -5.37
CA ASP A 73 -9.84 5.13 -6.31
C ASP A 73 -9.23 6.49 -6.73
N THR A 74 -7.96 6.72 -6.40
CA THR A 74 -7.26 7.94 -6.81
C THR A 74 -6.59 7.73 -8.16
N SER A 75 -6.63 8.74 -9.02
CA SER A 75 -6.05 8.68 -10.38
C SER A 75 -4.54 8.44 -10.40
N SER A 76 -3.88 8.66 -9.26
CA SER A 76 -2.43 8.53 -9.08
C SER A 76 -2.01 7.27 -8.34
N TYR A 77 -2.97 6.40 -7.99
CA TYR A 77 -2.69 5.12 -7.37
C TYR A 77 -2.03 4.17 -8.34
N SER A 78 -0.88 3.63 -7.96
CA SER A 78 -0.22 2.55 -8.69
C SER A 78 0.40 1.56 -7.72
N PHE A 79 0.54 0.33 -8.17
CA PHE A 79 1.15 -0.72 -7.36
C PHE A 79 2.00 -1.67 -8.20
N GLU A 80 2.94 -2.33 -7.53
CA GLU A 80 3.75 -3.43 -8.07
C GLU A 80 3.77 -4.57 -7.05
N ILE A 81 3.50 -5.79 -7.51
CA ILE A 81 3.69 -7.02 -6.72
C ILE A 81 5.02 -7.64 -7.14
N LEU A 82 5.95 -7.78 -6.19
CA LEU A 82 7.30 -8.25 -6.41
C LEU A 82 7.51 -9.58 -5.69
N SER A 83 8.05 -10.58 -6.39
CA SER A 83 8.53 -11.83 -5.78
C SER A 83 10.06 -11.80 -5.71
N LYS A 84 10.61 -11.51 -4.53
CA LYS A 84 12.06 -11.31 -4.31
C LYS A 84 12.50 -11.80 -2.93
N ASN A 85 13.79 -12.09 -2.77
CA ASN A 85 14.35 -12.45 -1.45
C ASN A 85 14.63 -11.25 -0.55
N ASN A 86 14.77 -10.06 -1.13
CA ASN A 86 14.97 -8.79 -0.44
C ASN A 86 14.53 -7.62 -1.32
N ILE A 87 14.26 -6.47 -0.69
CA ILE A 87 13.99 -5.20 -1.36
C ILE A 87 14.92 -4.14 -0.75
N LYS A 88 15.58 -3.37 -1.62
CA LYS A 88 16.26 -2.14 -1.20
C LYS A 88 15.23 -1.02 -1.12
N LEU A 89 15.10 -0.45 0.08
CA LEU A 89 14.42 0.82 0.27
C LEU A 89 15.43 1.89 -0.13
N CYS A 90 15.31 2.45 -1.33
CA CYS A 90 16.05 3.66 -1.68
C CYS A 90 15.36 4.82 -0.97
N CYS A 91 15.86 5.15 0.23
CA CYS A 91 15.51 6.34 0.99
C CYS A 91 16.19 7.57 0.39
#